data_AF-G7K2W2-F1
#
_entry.id   AF-G7K2W2-F1
#
_cell.length_a   1.000
_cell.length_b   1.000
_cell.length_c   1.000
_cell.angle_alpha   90.00
_cell.angle_beta   90.00
_cell.angle_gamma   90.00
#
_symmetry.space_group_name_H-M   'P 1'
#
loop_
_entity.id
_entity.type
_entity.pdbx_description
1 polymer ?
#
loop_
_entity_poly.entity_id
_entity_poly.type
_entity_poly.pdbx_seq_one_letter_code
_entity_poly.pdbx_strand_id
1 'polypeptide(L)'
;MNWMDKINEIKNNGPSIADEKEQWEKPSIYKVPSQVTDLNKKAYKPQVISFGPYHNGEENLKLMEEHKYRALVRFLKRCEKSIELLYQRLDIVAQKLKDSYNLLDSIWTNDTP
;
A
#
# COMPACT_ATOMS: atom_id res chain seq x y z
N MET A 1 3.31 29.40 17.01
CA MET A 1 4.48 28.64 17.50
C MET A 1 5.68 29.02 16.66
N ASN A 2 6.81 29.37 17.28
CA ASN A 2 8.05 29.68 16.56
C ASN A 2 8.65 28.38 15.98
N TRP A 3 9.37 28.47 14.86
CA TRP A 3 10.00 27.29 14.25
C TRP A 3 11.01 26.64 15.21
N MET A 4 11.72 27.44 16.02
CA MET A 4 12.63 26.95 17.06
C MET A 4 11.90 26.09 18.10
N ASP A 5 10.73 26.54 18.57
CA ASP A 5 9.94 25.80 19.57
C ASP A 5 9.49 24.45 19.01
N LYS A 6 9.05 24.44 17.74
CA LYS A 6 8.64 23.23 17.03
C LYS A 6 9.81 22.24 16.87
N ILE A 7 11.01 22.74 16.54
CA ILE A 7 12.20 21.88 16.42
C ILE A 7 12.61 21.30 17.78
N ASN A 8 12.57 22.09 18.85
CA ASN A 8 12.89 21.61 20.18
C ASN A 8 11.88 20.57 20.68
N GLU A 9 10.60 20.74 20.35
CA GLU A 9 9.56 19.74 20.64
C GLU A 9 9.83 18.43 19.90
N ILE A 10 10.12 18.47 18.59
CA ILE A 10 10.47 17.28 17.80
C ILE A 10 11.73 16.62 18.34
N LYS A 11 12.74 17.41 18.72
CA LYS A 11 14.00 16.87 19.27
C LYS A 11 13.80 16.14 20.59
N ASN A 12 12.91 16.64 21.46
CA ASN A 12 12.72 16.10 22.80
C ASN A 12 11.69 14.97 22.85
N ASN A 13 10.67 15.01 21.99
CA ASN A 13 9.53 14.08 22.02
C ASN A 13 9.41 13.23 20.74
N GLY A 14 10.26 13.45 19.75
CA GLY A 14 10.26 12.71 18.49
C GLY A 14 10.93 11.34 18.59
N PRO A 15 10.82 10.54 17.53
CA PRO A 15 11.47 9.23 17.43
C PRO A 15 12.99 9.35 17.62
N SER A 16 13.61 8.35 18.23
CA SER A 16 15.06 8.28 18.28
C SER A 16 15.64 8.04 16.88
N ILE A 17 16.95 8.30 16.70
CA ILE A 17 17.64 8.01 15.43
C ILE A 17 17.49 6.53 15.02
N ALA A 18 17.43 5.62 16.00
CA ALA A 18 17.23 4.20 15.74
C ALA A 18 15.79 3.92 15.25
N ASP A 19 14.80 4.54 15.88
CA ASP A 19 13.38 4.41 15.49
C ASP A 19 13.15 5.00 14.09
N GLU A 20 13.75 6.17 13.80
CA GLU A 20 13.71 6.76 12.47
C GLU A 20 14.33 5.82 11.44
N LYS A 21 15.54 5.31 11.70
CA LYS A 21 16.21 4.40 10.78
C LYS A 21 15.37 3.15 10.51
N GLU A 22 14.80 2.53 11.54
CA GLU A 22 13.91 1.37 11.40
C GLU A 22 12.66 1.73 10.59
N GLN A 23 12.10 2.93 10.78
CA GLN A 23 10.94 3.41 10.03
C GLN A 23 11.26 3.66 8.55
N TRP A 24 12.44 4.21 8.22
CA TRP A 24 12.88 4.46 6.84
C TRP A 24 13.29 3.17 6.10
N GLU A 25 13.68 2.11 6.80
CA GLU A 25 14.08 0.83 6.20
C GLU A 25 12.89 -0.09 5.86
N LYS A 26 11.68 0.16 6.39
CA LYS A 26 10.49 -0.68 6.15
C LYS A 26 9.89 -0.52 4.75
N PRO A 27 9.70 0.69 4.21
CA PRO A 27 9.06 0.85 2.91
C PRO A 27 9.93 0.32 1.77
N SER A 28 9.31 -0.38 0.83
CA SER A 28 9.92 -0.84 -0.43
C SER A 28 9.02 -0.62 -1.65
N ILE A 29 7.80 -0.12 -1.44
CA ILE A 29 6.82 0.21 -2.47
C ILE A 29 6.49 1.70 -2.36
N TYR A 30 6.74 2.44 -3.44
CA TYR A 30 6.65 3.89 -3.48
C TYR A 30 5.71 4.37 -4.59
N LYS A 31 4.96 5.44 -4.33
CA LYS A 31 4.28 6.20 -5.39
C LYS A 31 5.32 7.04 -6.11
N VAL A 32 5.32 6.99 -7.44
CA VAL A 32 6.13 7.91 -8.25
C VAL A 32 5.61 9.34 -8.03
N PRO A 33 6.48 10.33 -7.74
CA PRO A 33 6.05 11.70 -7.51
C PRO A 33 5.27 12.29 -8.69
N SER A 34 4.26 13.12 -8.39
CA SER A 34 3.39 13.70 -9.42
C SER A 34 4.18 14.47 -10.47
N GLN A 35 5.21 15.22 -10.06
CA GLN A 35 6.07 15.98 -10.97
C GLN A 35 6.70 15.13 -12.07
N VAL A 36 6.99 13.85 -11.78
CA VAL A 36 7.54 12.91 -12.76
C VAL A 36 6.41 12.29 -13.57
N THR A 37 5.33 11.84 -12.90
CA THR A 37 4.22 11.18 -13.59
C THR A 37 3.48 12.10 -14.56
N ASP A 38 3.43 13.41 -14.30
CA ASP A 38 2.76 14.39 -15.14
C ASP A 38 3.49 14.63 -16.47
N LEU A 39 4.79 14.37 -16.54
CA LEU A 39 5.57 14.42 -17.78
C LEU A 39 5.13 13.34 -18.78
N ASN A 40 4.77 12.16 -18.28
CA ASN A 40 4.26 11.05 -19.09
C ASN A 40 3.37 10.11 -18.28
N LYS A 41 2.09 10.46 -18.16
CA LYS A 41 1.12 9.69 -17.37
C LYS A 41 1.00 8.23 -17.82
N LYS A 42 1.12 7.96 -19.12
CA LYS A 42 1.00 6.60 -19.67
C LYS A 42 2.16 5.68 -19.29
N ALA A 43 3.35 6.24 -19.03
CA ALA A 43 4.51 5.45 -18.63
C ALA A 43 4.47 5.05 -17.15
N TYR A 44 3.82 5.87 -16.30
CA TYR A 44 3.88 5.71 -14.84
C TYR A 44 2.56 5.28 -14.21
N LYS A 45 1.42 5.49 -14.89
CA LYS A 45 0.12 5.03 -14.40
C LYS A 45 -0.27 3.70 -15.02
N PRO A 46 -0.81 2.76 -14.23
CA PRO A 46 -1.38 1.54 -14.79
C PRO A 46 -2.48 1.87 -15.81
N GLN A 47 -2.50 1.13 -16.91
CA GLN A 47 -3.47 1.32 -17.98
C GLN A 47 -4.57 0.25 -17.99
N VAL A 48 -4.29 -0.92 -17.40
CA VAL A 48 -5.16 -2.10 -17.50
C VAL A 48 -5.48 -2.66 -16.12
N ILE A 49 -4.48 -2.79 -15.24
CA ILE A 49 -4.64 -3.40 -13.92
C ILE A 49 -3.85 -2.63 -12.87
N SER A 50 -4.49 -2.34 -11.73
CA SER A 50 -3.80 -1.91 -10.51
C SER A 50 -3.45 -3.13 -9.65
N PHE A 51 -2.25 -3.12 -9.06
CA PHE A 51 -1.92 -4.00 -7.94
C PHE A 51 -1.81 -3.19 -6.65
N GLY A 52 -2.55 -3.62 -5.64
CA GLY A 52 -2.56 -2.97 -4.34
C GLY A 52 -3.29 -1.61 -4.33
N PRO A 53 -3.05 -0.82 -3.26
CA PRO A 53 -3.90 0.30 -2.85
C PRO A 53 -3.70 1.59 -3.66
N TYR A 54 -2.52 1.79 -4.26
CA TYR A 54 -2.14 3.09 -4.85
C TYR A 54 -2.98 3.56 -6.02
N HIS A 55 -3.51 2.64 -6.82
CA HIS A 55 -4.39 2.92 -7.96
C HIS A 55 -5.74 2.20 -7.81
N ASN A 56 -6.09 1.77 -6.60
CA ASN A 56 -7.35 1.08 -6.36
C ASN A 56 -8.54 2.04 -6.58
N GLY A 57 -9.56 1.58 -7.30
CA GLY A 57 -10.79 2.33 -7.53
C GLY A 57 -10.73 3.34 -8.69
N GLU A 58 -9.59 3.51 -9.36
CA GLU A 58 -9.50 4.34 -10.57
C GLU A 58 -10.44 3.78 -11.68
N GLU A 59 -11.25 4.65 -12.27
CA GLU A 59 -12.33 4.25 -13.20
C GLU A 59 -11.82 3.43 -14.38
N ASN A 60 -10.67 3.82 -14.94
CA ASN A 60 -10.03 3.14 -16.07
C ASN A 60 -9.50 1.74 -15.74
N LEU A 61 -9.47 1.34 -14.46
CA LEU A 61 -8.93 0.05 -14.01
C LEU A 61 -10.02 -0.91 -13.51
N LYS A 62 -11.24 -0.42 -13.28
CA LYS A 62 -12.36 -1.20 -12.73
C LYS A 62 -12.71 -2.44 -13.55
N LEU A 63 -12.58 -2.35 -14.88
CA LEU A 63 -12.85 -3.49 -15.78
C LEU A 63 -12.04 -4.74 -15.41
N MET A 64 -10.83 -4.56 -14.87
CA MET A 64 -9.95 -5.68 -14.53
C MET A 64 -10.23 -6.29 -13.17
N GLU A 65 -11.02 -5.64 -12.31
CA GLU A 65 -11.42 -6.20 -11.01
C GLU A 65 -12.24 -7.49 -11.20
N GLU A 66 -13.13 -7.54 -12.19
CA GLU A 66 -13.89 -8.75 -12.51
C GLU A 66 -12.96 -9.93 -12.89
N HIS A 67 -11.88 -9.66 -13.61
CA HIS A 67 -10.89 -10.67 -13.95
C HIS A 67 -10.08 -11.13 -12.74
N LYS A 68 -9.78 -10.24 -11.78
CA LYS A 68 -9.14 -10.63 -10.51
C LYS A 68 -10.02 -11.58 -9.71
N TYR A 69 -11.33 -11.29 -9.61
CA TYR A 69 -12.29 -12.20 -8.95
C TYR A 69 -12.34 -13.57 -9.65
N ARG A 70 -12.43 -13.60 -10.99
CA ARG A 70 -12.38 -14.86 -11.75
C ARG A 70 -11.08 -15.63 -11.52
N ALA A 71 -9.94 -14.94 -11.46
CA ALA A 71 -8.64 -15.55 -11.19
C ALA A 71 -8.60 -16.16 -9.79
N LEU A 72 -9.10 -15.46 -8.77
CA LEU A 72 -9.20 -15.96 -7.41
C LEU A 72 -10.07 -17.21 -7.32
N VAL A 73 -11.26 -17.20 -7.93
CA VAL A 73 -12.15 -18.38 -7.96
C VAL A 73 -11.48 -19.58 -8.63
N ARG A 74 -10.80 -19.35 -9.78
CA ARG A 74 -10.05 -20.42 -10.48
C ARG A 74 -8.90 -20.96 -9.64
N PHE A 75 -8.18 -20.08 -8.94
CA PHE A 75 -7.11 -20.47 -8.03
C PHE A 75 -7.63 -21.36 -6.89
N LEU A 76 -8.71 -20.95 -6.22
CA LEU A 76 -9.31 -21.70 -5.12
C LEU A 76 -9.81 -23.08 -5.57
N LYS A 77 -10.48 -23.15 -6.74
CA LYS A 77 -10.93 -24.43 -7.33
C LYS A 77 -9.76 -25.36 -7.64
N ARG A 78 -8.68 -24.83 -8.23
CA ARG A 78 -7.49 -25.63 -8.59
C ARG A 78 -6.75 -26.16 -7.37
N CYS A 79 -6.75 -25.41 -6.27
CA CYS A 79 -6.04 -25.81 -5.04
C CYS A 79 -6.93 -26.55 -4.04
N GLU A 80 -8.23 -26.70 -4.33
CA GLU A 80 -9.24 -27.28 -3.45
C GLU A 80 -9.23 -26.65 -2.04
N LYS A 81 -9.04 -25.32 -1.99
CA LYS A 81 -8.98 -24.55 -0.74
C LYS A 81 -10.16 -23.59 -0.62
N SER A 82 -10.54 -23.33 0.63
CA SER A 82 -11.55 -22.34 0.96
C SER A 82 -10.96 -20.93 0.95
N ILE A 83 -11.83 -19.92 0.80
CA ILE A 83 -11.42 -18.51 0.85
C ILE A 83 -10.93 -18.12 2.25
N GLU A 84 -11.50 -18.71 3.29
CA GLU A 84 -11.15 -18.48 4.70
C GLU A 84 -9.71 -18.91 4.99
N LEU A 85 -9.29 -20.07 4.47
CA LEU A 85 -7.90 -20.51 4.61
C LEU A 85 -6.95 -19.55 3.90
N LEU A 86 -7.30 -19.08 2.70
CA LEU A 86 -6.47 -18.11 1.98
C LEU A 86 -6.37 -16.81 2.77
N TYR A 87 -7.49 -16.31 3.30
CA TYR A 87 -7.54 -15.12 4.13
C TYR A 87 -6.62 -15.26 5.35
N GLN A 88 -6.75 -16.35 6.11
CA GLN A 88 -5.87 -16.63 7.27
C GLN A 88 -4.38 -16.64 6.89
N ARG A 89 -4.02 -17.13 5.71
CA ARG A 89 -2.62 -17.13 5.24
C ARG A 89 -2.14 -15.75 4.82
N LEU A 90 -3.01 -14.95 4.20
CA LEU A 90 -2.69 -13.57 3.81
C LEU A 90 -2.61 -12.64 5.02
N ASP A 91 -3.44 -12.85 6.03
CA ASP A 91 -3.48 -12.06 7.26
C ASP A 91 -2.12 -12.06 7.99
N ILE A 92 -1.46 -13.22 8.04
CA ILE A 92 -0.11 -13.39 8.63
C ILE A 92 0.94 -12.45 7.98
N VAL A 93 0.79 -12.15 6.69
CA VAL A 93 1.73 -11.31 5.93
C VAL A 93 1.21 -9.91 5.64
N ALA A 94 -0.06 -9.63 5.98
CA ALA A 94 -0.74 -8.40 5.62
C ALA A 94 -0.05 -7.18 6.21
N GLN A 95 0.30 -7.23 7.51
CA GLN A 95 0.98 -6.11 8.16
C GLN A 95 2.34 -5.80 7.53
N LYS A 96 3.15 -6.84 7.26
CA LYS A 96 4.45 -6.66 6.59
C LYS A 96 4.29 -6.02 5.21
N LEU A 97 3.24 -6.39 4.47
CA LEU A 97 2.94 -5.78 3.17
C LEU A 97 2.49 -4.32 3.33
N LYS A 98 1.65 -4.01 4.32
CA LYS A 98 1.23 -2.62 4.64
C LYS A 98 2.45 -1.75 4.97
N ASP A 99 3.35 -2.25 5.82
CA ASP A 99 4.59 -1.56 6.23
C ASP A 99 5.56 -1.36 5.05
N SER A 100 5.43 -2.16 3.99
CA SER A 100 6.24 -2.00 2.77
C SER A 100 5.80 -0.80 1.93
N TYR A 101 4.66 -0.16 2.19
CA TYR A 101 4.22 1.05 1.47
C TYR A 101 4.69 2.32 2.18
N ASN A 102 5.29 3.26 1.43
CA ASN A 102 5.86 4.49 2.02
C ASN A 102 4.82 5.50 2.56
N LEU A 103 3.61 5.48 2.00
CA LEU A 103 2.52 6.43 2.31
C LEU A 103 1.18 5.75 2.01
N LEU A 104 0.79 4.81 2.86
CA LEU A 104 -0.44 4.07 2.70
C LEU A 104 -1.63 4.87 3.29
N ASP A 105 -2.69 5.08 2.51
CA ASP A 105 -3.87 5.81 2.97
C ASP A 105 -4.55 5.07 4.14
N SER A 106 -5.10 5.82 5.10
CA SER A 106 -5.65 5.25 6.34
C SER A 106 -6.80 4.25 6.15
N ILE A 107 -7.49 4.34 5.00
CA ILE A 107 -8.50 3.36 4.57
C ILE A 107 -7.95 1.95 4.39
N TRP A 108 -6.62 1.80 4.23
CA TRP A 108 -5.93 0.53 4.08
C TRP A 108 -5.16 0.10 5.33
N THR A 109 -4.95 1.02 6.28
CA THR A 109 -4.29 0.72 7.55
C THR A 109 -5.28 0.19 8.58
N ASN A 110 -6.51 0.70 8.55
CA ASN A 110 -7.60 0.22 9.38
C ASN A 110 -8.27 -0.93 8.64
N ASP A 111 -8.10 -2.17 9.12
CA ASP A 111 -8.82 -3.35 8.59
C ASP A 111 -10.32 -3.11 8.79
N THR A 112 -10.92 -2.45 7.80
CA THR A 112 -12.33 -2.09 7.81
C THR A 112 -13.08 -3.30 7.27
N PRO A 113 -14.07 -3.85 8.00
CA PRO A 113 -14.92 -4.93 7.52
C PRO A 113 -15.62 -4.61 6.19
#